data_AF-A0A357AGD4-F1
#
_entry.id   AF-A0A357AGD4-F1
#
_cell.length_a   1.000
_cell.length_b   1.000
_cell.length_c   1.000
_cell.angle_alpha   90.00
_cell.angle_beta   90.00
_cell.angle_gamma   90.00
#
_symmetry.space_group_name_H-M   'P 1'
#
loop_
_entity.id
_entity.type
_entity.pdbx_description
1 polymer ?
#
loop_
_entity_poly.entity_id
_entity_poly.type
_entity_poly.pdbx_seq_one_letter_code
_entity_poly.pdbx_strand_id
1 'polypeptide(L)'
;MDNACSAVELLRQKLELAREIYENTVVQSAVLTEKDYNSLNGLLAERQKYIDRFAALDQLCKENQEEDTEESAELKHLIKSKMEEVFKQSSANIENARKLQSQWSESIRHIKTGESALKKGYYRQIPQQYGYFFDKKVGK
;
A
#
# COMPACT_ATOMS: atom_id res chain seq x y z
N MET A 1 7.13 7.37 45.19
CA MET A 1 5.92 6.54 45.16
C MET A 1 5.70 6.23 43.70
N ASP A 2 6.15 5.06 43.30
CA ASP A 2 6.11 4.58 41.93
C ASP A 2 4.65 4.42 41.50
N ASN A 3 4.24 5.16 40.47
CA ASN A 3 2.98 4.92 39.78
C ASN A 3 3.10 3.56 39.08
N ALA A 4 2.71 2.49 39.77
CA ALA A 4 2.39 1.24 39.11
C ALA A 4 1.25 1.51 38.12
N CYS A 5 1.57 1.54 36.83
CA CYS A 5 0.57 1.67 35.78
C CYS A 5 -0.36 0.45 35.88
N SER A 6 -1.65 0.67 36.13
CA SER A 6 -2.59 -0.43 36.33
C SER A 6 -2.81 -1.20 35.03
N ALA A 7 -3.17 -2.49 35.11
CA ALA A 7 -3.45 -3.31 33.94
C ALA A 7 -4.53 -2.68 33.04
N VAL A 8 -5.53 -2.02 33.65
CA VAL A 8 -6.59 -1.26 32.96
C VAL A 8 -6.03 -0.06 32.20
N GLU A 9 -5.08 0.69 32.76
CA GLU A 9 -4.44 1.81 32.06
C GLU A 9 -3.68 1.35 30.81
N LEU A 10 -2.99 0.21 30.88
CA LEU A 10 -2.31 -0.37 29.72
C LEU A 10 -3.32 -0.77 28.63
N LEU A 11 -4.47 -1.34 28.99
CA LEU A 11 -5.54 -1.65 28.04
C LEU A 11 -6.14 -0.40 27.40
N ARG A 12 -6.34 0.67 28.16
CA ARG A 12 -6.80 1.97 27.61
C ARG A 12 -5.78 2.54 26.60
N GLN A 13 -4.49 2.46 26.90
CA GLN A 13 -3.44 2.88 25.96
C GLN A 13 -3.44 2.01 24.68
N LYS A 14 -3.65 0.69 24.80
CA LYS A 14 -3.78 -0.19 23.62
C LYS A 14 -5.00 0.16 22.77
N LEU A 15 -6.13 0.49 23.38
CA LEU A 15 -7.33 0.92 22.65
C LEU A 15 -7.04 2.17 21.83
N GLU A 16 -6.30 3.12 22.40
CA GLU A 16 -5.96 4.36 21.70
C GLU A 16 -4.99 4.15 20.56
N LEU A 17 -3.99 3.29 20.74
CA LEU A 17 -3.15 2.84 19.61
C LEU A 17 -3.97 2.13 18.53
N ALA A 18 -4.98 1.32 18.88
CA ALA A 18 -5.85 0.69 17.88
C ALA A 18 -6.67 1.72 17.10
N ARG A 19 -7.11 2.81 17.74
CA ARG A 19 -7.78 3.93 17.08
C ARG A 19 -6.82 4.69 16.16
N GLU A 20 -5.61 5.01 16.62
CA GLU A 20 -4.58 5.68 15.81
C GLU A 20 -4.19 4.84 14.58
N ILE A 21 -4.02 3.53 14.73
CA ILE A 21 -3.77 2.61 13.61
C ILE A 21 -4.93 2.65 12.61
N TYR A 22 -6.17 2.65 13.11
CA TYR A 22 -7.35 2.72 12.26
C TYR A 22 -7.42 4.03 11.47
N GLU A 23 -7.30 5.16 12.15
CA GLU A 23 -7.33 6.49 11.52
C GLU A 23 -6.23 6.62 10.47
N ASN A 24 -5.00 6.23 10.80
CA ASN A 24 -3.90 6.21 9.85
C ASN A 24 -4.22 5.32 8.63
N THR A 25 -4.82 4.15 8.83
CA THR A 25 -5.22 3.23 7.74
C THR A 25 -6.33 3.83 6.87
N VAL A 26 -7.24 4.62 7.43
CA VAL A 26 -8.26 5.37 6.66
C VAL A 26 -7.58 6.46 5.82
N VAL A 27 -6.65 7.23 6.39
CA VAL A 27 -5.92 8.27 5.65
C VAL A 27 -5.09 7.67 4.51
N GLN A 28 -4.46 6.51 4.72
CA GLN A 28 -3.78 5.76 3.64
C GLN A 28 -4.71 5.47 2.46
N SER A 29 -6.00 5.25 2.69
CA SER A 29 -7.00 5.02 1.64
C SER A 29 -7.21 6.24 0.75
N ALA A 30 -7.30 7.43 1.37
CA ALA A 30 -7.44 8.70 0.65
C ALA A 30 -6.18 8.99 -0.17
N VAL A 31 -5.02 8.87 0.44
CA VAL A 31 -3.72 9.11 -0.21
C VAL A 31 -3.46 8.13 -1.37
N LEU A 32 -3.88 6.87 -1.24
CA LEU A 32 -3.83 5.89 -2.33
C LEU A 32 -4.71 6.31 -3.52
N THR A 33 -5.90 6.85 -3.25
CA THR A 33 -6.81 7.37 -4.27
C THR A 33 -6.20 8.56 -5.01
N GLU A 34 -5.54 9.45 -4.28
CA GLU A 34 -4.87 10.64 -4.80
C GLU A 34 -3.53 10.33 -5.49
N LYS A 35 -3.03 9.09 -5.36
CA LYS A 35 -1.73 8.64 -5.89
C LYS A 35 -0.54 9.41 -5.33
N ASP A 36 -0.66 9.95 -4.11
CA ASP A 36 0.44 10.62 -3.41
C ASP A 36 1.31 9.58 -2.67
N TYR A 37 2.23 8.98 -3.40
CA TYR A 37 3.11 7.92 -2.87
C TYR A 37 4.12 8.43 -1.83
N ASN A 38 4.43 9.72 -1.81
CA ASN A 38 5.35 10.29 -0.83
C ASN A 38 4.69 10.33 0.55
N SER A 39 3.46 10.85 0.61
CA SER A 39 2.66 10.84 1.84
C SER A 39 2.33 9.42 2.29
N LEU A 40 2.08 8.49 1.35
CA LEU A 40 1.80 7.09 1.68
C LEU A 40 2.96 6.42 2.42
N ASN A 41 4.20 6.64 1.98
CA ASN A 41 5.38 6.07 2.65
C ASN A 41 5.52 6.58 4.09
N GLY A 42 5.25 7.86 4.33
CA GLY A 42 5.23 8.45 5.67
C GLY A 42 4.20 7.78 6.56
N LEU A 43 2.97 7.62 6.07
CA LEU A 43 1.87 6.99 6.80
C LEU A 43 2.15 5.51 7.11
N LEU A 44 2.76 4.76 6.19
CA LEU A 44 3.15 3.37 6.42
C LEU A 44 4.20 3.24 7.53
N ALA A 45 5.21 4.11 7.53
CA ALA A 45 6.23 4.14 8.56
C ALA A 45 5.65 4.52 9.94
N GLU A 46 4.74 5.47 9.97
CA GLU A 46 4.04 5.88 11.19
C GLU A 46 3.16 4.75 11.73
N ARG A 47 2.39 4.10 10.85
CA ARG A 47 1.58 2.93 11.20
C ARG A 47 2.41 1.81 11.81
N GLN A 48 3.60 1.55 11.27
CA GLN A 48 4.49 0.53 11.84
C GLN A 48 4.90 0.89 13.28
N LYS A 49 5.21 2.16 13.57
CA LYS A 49 5.52 2.61 14.93
C LYS A 49 4.36 2.37 15.90
N TYR A 50 3.12 2.61 15.46
CA TYR A 50 1.94 2.33 16.29
C TYR A 50 1.78 0.83 16.55
N ILE A 51 1.99 -0.02 15.54
CA ILE A 51 1.94 -1.48 15.67
C ILE A 51 3.02 -1.98 16.63
N ASP A 52 4.24 -1.47 16.52
CA ASP A 52 5.36 -1.86 17.39
C ASP A 52 5.06 -1.50 18.86
N ARG A 53 4.52 -0.29 19.10
CA ARG A 53 4.06 0.12 20.43
C ARG A 53 2.91 -0.73 20.94
N PHE A 54 1.95 -1.08 20.07
CA PHE A 54 0.82 -1.92 20.42
C PHE A 54 1.29 -3.32 20.86
N ALA A 55 2.27 -3.90 20.16
CA ALA A 55 2.88 -5.17 20.51
C ALA A 55 3.66 -5.10 21.84
N ALA A 56 4.38 -4.00 22.09
CA ALA A 56 5.07 -3.78 23.36
C ALA A 56 4.07 -3.70 24.54
N LEU A 57 2.95 -2.99 24.37
CA LEU A 57 1.90 -2.95 25.39
C LEU A 57 1.22 -4.31 25.57
N ASP A 58 1.04 -5.10 24.51
CA ASP A 58 0.51 -6.47 24.62
C ASP A 58 1.38 -7.36 25.52
N GLN A 59 2.70 -7.23 25.39
CA GLN A 59 3.64 -7.93 26.24
C GLN A 59 3.55 -7.45 27.70
N LEU A 60 3.50 -6.14 27.93
CA LEU A 60 3.36 -5.57 29.28
C LEU A 60 2.04 -5.97 29.95
N CYS A 61 0.93 -6.07 29.20
CA CYS A 61 -0.35 -6.54 29.72
C CYS A 61 -0.26 -8.01 30.18
N LYS A 62 0.47 -8.87 29.45
CA LYS A 62 0.66 -10.27 29.82
C LYS A 62 1.52 -10.42 31.07
N GLU A 63 2.51 -9.55 31.25
CA GLU A 63 3.44 -9.59 32.39
C GLU A 63 2.82 -9.09 33.70
N ASN A 64 1.92 -8.11 33.64
CA ASN A 64 1.35 -7.47 34.84
C ASN A 64 0.20 -8.23 35.52
N GLN A 65 -0.10 -9.47 35.10
CA GLN A 65 -1.29 -10.25 35.47
C GLN A 65 -2.59 -9.48 35.19
N GLU A 66 -3.36 -9.96 34.23
CA GLU A 66 -4.60 -9.29 33.84
C GLU A 66 -5.56 -9.20 35.04
N GLU A 67 -5.91 -7.98 35.45
CA GLU A 67 -7.04 -7.78 36.35
C GLU A 67 -8.30 -8.25 35.63
N ASP A 68 -8.95 -9.28 36.19
CA ASP A 68 -10.15 -9.89 35.62
C ASP A 68 -11.39 -9.12 36.09
N THR A 69 -11.44 -7.85 35.69
CA THR A 69 -12.57 -6.93 35.95
C THR A 69 -13.48 -6.85 34.73
N GLU A 70 -14.75 -6.49 34.96
CA GLU A 70 -15.71 -6.24 33.88
C GLU A 70 -15.19 -5.17 32.90
N GLU A 71 -14.58 -4.10 33.43
CA GLU A 71 -13.95 -3.05 32.62
C GLU A 71 -12.81 -3.58 31.73
N SER A 72 -11.95 -4.45 32.26
CA SER A 72 -10.86 -5.08 31.51
C SER A 72 -11.40 -5.93 30.35
N ALA A 73 -12.48 -6.69 30.59
CA ALA A 73 -13.14 -7.49 29.57
C ALA A 73 -13.76 -6.63 28.46
N GLU A 74 -14.44 -5.53 28.82
CA GLU A 74 -15.00 -4.57 27.85
C GLU A 74 -13.91 -3.93 26.99
N LEU A 75 -12.81 -3.48 27.60
CA LEU A 75 -11.69 -2.89 26.88
C LEU A 75 -11.05 -3.89 25.89
N LYS A 76 -10.85 -5.14 26.30
CA LYS A 76 -10.36 -6.20 25.41
C LYS A 76 -11.29 -6.43 24.22
N HIS A 77 -12.61 -6.44 24.46
CA HIS A 77 -13.60 -6.56 23.38
C HIS A 77 -13.53 -5.38 22.40
N LEU A 78 -13.45 -4.15 22.92
CA LEU A 78 -13.32 -2.94 22.09
C LEU A 78 -12.04 -2.93 21.27
N ILE A 79 -10.90 -3.30 21.87
CA ILE A 79 -9.62 -3.43 21.17
C ILE A 79 -9.73 -4.44 20.03
N LYS A 80 -10.29 -5.62 20.31
CA LYS A 80 -10.47 -6.67 19.30
C LYS A 80 -11.34 -6.19 18.15
N SER A 81 -12.49 -5.61 18.46
CA SER A 81 -13.42 -5.05 17.46
C SER A 81 -12.73 -4.00 16.60
N LYS A 82 -11.94 -3.09 17.21
CA LYS A 82 -11.22 -2.06 16.46
C LYS A 82 -10.13 -2.65 15.56
N MET A 83 -9.43 -3.68 16.00
CA MET A 83 -8.42 -4.37 15.17
C MET A 83 -9.04 -5.13 14.00
N GLU A 84 -10.26 -5.66 14.14
CA GLU A 84 -11.02 -6.24 13.03
C GLU A 84 -11.37 -5.16 11.98
N GLU A 85 -11.76 -3.95 12.41
CA GLU A 85 -11.96 -2.82 11.50
C GLU A 85 -10.68 -2.42 10.77
N VAL A 86 -9.54 -2.35 11.47
CA VAL A 86 -8.22 -2.10 10.87
C VAL A 86 -7.91 -3.12 9.78
N PHE A 87 -8.16 -4.41 10.06
CA PHE A 87 -7.90 -5.50 9.11
C PHE A 87 -8.77 -5.37 7.86
N LYS A 88 -10.07 -5.08 8.04
CA LYS A 88 -11.01 -4.86 6.94
C LYS A 88 -10.57 -3.69 6.06
N GLN A 89 -10.24 -2.54 6.65
CA GLN A 89 -9.79 -1.37 5.91
C GLN A 89 -8.46 -1.60 5.19
N SER A 90 -7.53 -2.30 5.85
CA SER A 90 -6.22 -2.65 5.24
C SER A 90 -6.39 -3.55 4.03
N SER A 91 -7.30 -4.51 4.10
CA SER A 91 -7.59 -5.41 2.98
C SER A 91 -8.13 -4.64 1.78
N ALA A 92 -9.04 -3.69 2.01
CA ALA A 92 -9.55 -2.79 0.96
C ALA A 92 -8.43 -1.93 0.34
N ASN A 93 -7.54 -1.37 1.17
CA ASN A 93 -6.40 -0.59 0.68
C ASN A 93 -5.45 -1.44 -0.19
N ILE A 94 -5.17 -2.69 0.21
CA ILE A 94 -4.35 -3.63 -0.58
C ILE A 94 -5.00 -3.94 -1.93
N GLU A 95 -6.32 -4.17 -1.95
CA GLU A 95 -7.05 -4.41 -3.19
C GLU A 95 -6.95 -3.21 -4.14
N ASN A 96 -7.12 -1.98 -3.62
CA ASN A 96 -6.97 -0.75 -4.39
C ASN A 96 -5.55 -0.58 -4.92
N ALA A 97 -4.53 -0.85 -4.10
CA ALA A 97 -3.13 -0.81 -4.53
C ALA A 97 -2.85 -1.80 -5.68
N ARG A 98 -3.41 -3.02 -5.61
CA ARG A 98 -3.29 -4.03 -6.69
C ARG A 98 -3.98 -3.57 -7.99
N LYS A 99 -5.15 -2.93 -7.90
CA LYS A 99 -5.83 -2.36 -9.07
C LYS A 99 -4.97 -1.29 -9.74
N LEU A 100 -4.39 -0.37 -8.95
CA LEU A 100 -3.47 0.66 -9.46
C LEU A 100 -2.23 0.04 -10.13
N GLN A 101 -1.64 -0.99 -9.52
CA GLN A 101 -0.50 -1.72 -10.09
C GLN A 101 -0.84 -2.35 -11.45
N SER A 102 -2.04 -2.93 -11.59
CA SER A 102 -2.51 -3.50 -12.86
C SER A 102 -2.64 -2.43 -13.94
N GLN A 103 -3.26 -1.29 -13.61
CA GLN A 103 -3.42 -0.15 -14.54
C GLN A 103 -2.07 0.40 -15.02
N TRP A 104 -1.09 0.50 -14.12
CA TRP A 104 0.27 0.89 -14.49
C TRP A 104 0.96 -0.11 -15.41
N SER A 105 0.80 -1.40 -15.12
CA SER A 105 1.37 -2.47 -15.95
C SER A 105 0.82 -2.43 -17.37
N GLU A 106 -0.49 -2.20 -17.52
CA GLU A 106 -1.15 -2.02 -18.81
C GLU A 106 -0.68 -0.76 -19.52
N SER A 107 -0.57 0.37 -18.81
CA SER A 107 -0.06 1.62 -19.37
C SER A 107 1.38 1.48 -19.91
N ILE A 108 2.26 0.82 -19.15
CA ILE A 108 3.64 0.53 -19.59
C ILE A 108 3.64 -0.35 -20.83
N ARG A 109 2.75 -1.36 -20.89
CA ARG A 109 2.61 -2.23 -22.07
C ARG A 109 2.22 -1.40 -23.30
N HIS A 110 1.23 -0.51 -23.19
CA HIS A 110 0.82 0.36 -24.28
C HIS A 110 1.95 1.27 -24.77
N ILE A 111 2.71 1.86 -23.86
CA ILE A 111 3.87 2.70 -24.21
C ILE A 111 4.90 1.87 -25.00
N LYS A 112 5.25 0.67 -24.53
CA LYS A 112 6.20 -0.22 -25.22
C LYS A 112 5.70 -0.65 -26.60
N THR A 113 4.41 -0.98 -26.71
CA THR A 113 3.80 -1.34 -28.01
C THR A 113 3.81 -0.15 -28.96
N GLY A 114 3.45 1.06 -28.49
CA GLY A 114 3.50 2.29 -29.28
C GLY A 114 4.91 2.62 -29.74
N GLU A 115 5.90 2.51 -28.87
CA GLU A 115 7.31 2.69 -29.21
C GLU A 115 7.76 1.70 -30.30
N SER A 116 7.38 0.41 -30.16
CA SER A 116 7.67 -0.58 -31.20
C SER A 116 6.96 -0.28 -32.52
N ALA A 117 5.73 0.22 -32.49
CA ALA A 117 4.98 0.57 -33.69
C ALA A 117 5.61 1.77 -34.40
N LEU A 118 6.01 2.80 -33.65
CA LEU A 118 6.74 3.96 -34.18
C LEU A 118 8.08 3.55 -34.81
N LYS A 119 8.87 2.74 -34.09
CA LYS A 119 10.16 2.24 -34.59
C LYS A 119 10.02 1.41 -35.87
N LYS A 120 9.01 0.55 -35.96
CA LYS A 120 8.82 -0.37 -37.10
C LYS A 120 8.07 0.26 -38.27
N GLY A 121 7.14 1.17 -38.02
CA GLY A 121 6.26 1.77 -39.02
C GLY A 121 6.77 3.09 -39.59
N TYR A 122 7.33 3.96 -38.74
CA TYR A 122 7.69 5.33 -39.14
C TYR A 122 9.21 5.54 -39.21
N TYR A 123 9.97 4.96 -38.28
CA TYR A 123 11.44 5.11 -38.25
C TYR A 123 12.19 3.94 -38.90
N ARG A 124 11.50 3.12 -39.69
CA ARG A 124 12.19 2.07 -40.45
C ARG A 124 13.11 2.77 -41.44
N GLN A 125 14.42 2.77 -41.17
CA GLN A 125 15.42 3.19 -42.14
C GLN A 125 15.25 2.26 -43.34
N ILE A 126 14.57 2.73 -44.37
CA ILE A 126 14.50 2.04 -45.66
C ILE A 126 15.96 2.05 -46.15
N PRO A 127 16.63 0.88 -46.29
CA PRO A 127 17.93 0.87 -46.92
C PRO A 127 17.70 1.44 -48.32
N GLN A 128 18.38 2.54 -48.66
CA GLN A 128 18.39 3.09 -50.01
C GLN A 128 18.84 1.96 -50.94
N GLN A 129 17.90 1.29 -51.59
CA GLN A 129 18.23 0.39 -52.68
C GLN A 129 18.79 1.27 -53.78
N TYR A 130 20.09 1.16 -54.05
CA TYR A 130 20.71 1.71 -55.25
C TYR A 130 20.00 1.08 -56.45
N GLY A 131 19.02 1.80 -56.99
CA GLY A 131 18.29 1.41 -58.18
C GLY A 131 19.20 1.46 -59.40
N TYR A 132 19.87 0.35 -59.70
CA TYR A 132 20.38 0.11 -61.05
C TYR A 132 19.20 -0.26 -61.95
N PHE A 133 18.60 0.75 -62.57
CA PHE A 133 17.66 0.54 -63.67
C PHE A 133 18.45 0.06 -64.89
N PHE A 134 18.46 -1.24 -65.16
CA PHE A 134 18.85 -1.77 -66.46
C PHE A 134 17.68 -1.60 -67.42
N ASP A 135 17.68 -0.52 -68.20
CA ASP A 135 16.85 -0.40 -69.39
C ASP A 135 17.31 -1.43 -70.42
N LYS A 136 16.64 -2.60 -70.45
CA LYS A 136 16.80 -3.55 -71.55
C LYS A 136 16.16 -2.94 -72.78
N LYS A 137 16.93 -2.18 -73.55
CA LYS A 137 16.62 -1.91 -74.95
C LYS A 137 16.52 -3.24 -75.68
N VAL A 138 15.30 -3.67 -75.95
CA VAL A 138 15.00 -4.76 -76.87
C VAL A 138 15.31 -4.23 -78.27
N GLY A 139 16.51 -4.53 -78.76
CA GLY A 139 16.89 -4.34 -80.16
C GLY A 139 16.24 -5.41 -81.04
N LYS A 140 15.79 -4.98 -82.22
CA LYS A 140 15.03 -5.73 -83.24
C LYS A 140 15.64 -7.07 -83.64
#